data_AF-A0A6V6YWN3-F1
#
_entry.id   AF-A0A6V6YWN3-F1
#
_cell.length_a   1.000
_cell.length_b   1.000
_cell.length_c   1.000
_cell.angle_alpha   90.00
_cell.angle_beta   90.00
_cell.angle_gamma   90.00
#
_symmetry.space_group_name_H-M   'P 1'
#
loop_
_entity.id
_entity.type
_entity.pdbx_description
1 polymer ?
#
loop_
_entity_poly.entity_id
_entity_poly.type
_entity_poly.pdbx_seq_one_letter_code
_entity_poly.pdbx_strand_id
1 'polypeptide(L)'
;MKKVFRLLGILLLLIILYFGFTTYPKLDLISGFSAKSIASGHFLDNRSKELIEKTDNDINLIDLATNTIDDAGKFATSNVYGLKERKAIYREGLGATLINDDFDVSKPYLLPRRLKSKTLPFPYGNIEPKDTVFTNIDYSKLKKAIDNAFDKSGGKLKRTRAIVVLYKNRLIAEKYDTGFTKDSKILGWSMTKSITSSVFGVLAKQGKIDIFKPAPVAEWQKDERKNIT
;
A
#
# COMPACT_ATOMS: atom_id res chain seq x y z
N MET A 1 -0.46 -39.13 -42.59
CA MET A 1 0.02 -37.74 -42.44
C MET A 1 -1.11 -36.75 -42.13
N LYS A 2 -2.12 -36.55 -43.00
CA LYS A 2 -3.22 -35.56 -42.75
C LYS A 2 -4.00 -35.75 -41.43
N LYS A 3 -4.28 -37.00 -41.02
CA LYS A 3 -4.96 -37.30 -39.74
C LYS A 3 -4.12 -36.93 -38.51
N VAL A 4 -2.80 -37.09 -38.58
CA VAL A 4 -1.87 -36.76 -37.49
C VAL A 4 -1.80 -35.24 -37.30
N PHE A 5 -1.67 -34.46 -38.39
CA PHE A 5 -1.72 -33.00 -38.32
C PHE A 5 -3.05 -32.47 -37.75
N ARG A 6 -4.18 -33.12 -38.08
CA ARG A 6 -5.48 -32.77 -37.50
C ARG A 6 -5.55 -33.01 -35.99
N LEU A 7 -5.04 -34.15 -35.53
CA LEU A 7 -5.00 -34.48 -34.10
C LEU A 7 -4.05 -33.53 -33.33
N LEU A 8 -2.88 -33.22 -33.89
CA LEU A 8 -1.96 -32.24 -33.31
C LEU A 8 -2.58 -30.84 -33.23
N GLY A 9 -3.32 -30.42 -34.26
CA GLY A 9 -4.05 -29.15 -34.25
C GLY A 9 -5.14 -29.09 -33.17
N ILE A 10 -5.90 -30.17 -32.98
CA ILE A 10 -6.90 -30.27 -31.91
C ILE A 10 -6.22 -30.23 -30.53
N LEU A 11 -5.14 -30.98 -30.35
CA LEU A 11 -4.40 -31.01 -29.09
C LEU A 11 -3.84 -29.62 -28.76
N LEU A 12 -3.25 -28.92 -29.73
CA LEU A 12 -2.74 -27.56 -29.54
C LEU A 12 -3.88 -26.60 -29.16
N LEU A 13 -5.03 -26.69 -29.81
CA LEU A 13 -6.20 -25.88 -29.48
C LEU A 13 -6.71 -26.16 -28.05
N LEU A 14 -6.78 -27.42 -27.64
CA LEU A 14 -7.16 -27.79 -26.28
C LEU A 14 -6.16 -27.25 -25.24
N ILE A 15 -4.86 -27.29 -25.54
CA ILE A 15 -3.82 -26.72 -24.68
C ILE A 15 -4.01 -25.20 -24.56
N ILE A 16 -4.21 -24.48 -25.67
CA ILE A 16 -4.45 -23.04 -25.67
C ILE A 16 -5.70 -22.68 -24.88
N LEU A 17 -6.81 -23.41 -25.08
CA LEU A 17 -8.05 -23.19 -24.34
C LEU A 17 -7.87 -23.45 -22.85
N TYR A 18 -7.18 -24.53 -22.48
CA TYR A 18 -6.90 -24.86 -21.09
C TYR A 18 -6.03 -23.78 -20.42
N PHE A 19 -4.93 -23.37 -21.06
CA PHE A 19 -4.07 -22.31 -20.53
C PHE A 19 -4.80 -20.97 -20.47
N GLY A 20 -5.60 -20.64 -21.49
CA GLY A 20 -6.45 -19.45 -21.51
C GLY A 20 -7.42 -19.46 -20.33
N PHE A 21 -8.18 -20.54 -20.15
CA PHE A 21 -9.15 -20.67 -19.05
C PHE A 21 -8.50 -20.57 -17.67
N THR A 22 -7.34 -21.20 -17.47
CA THR A 22 -6.66 -21.24 -16.16
C THR A 22 -5.80 -20.01 -15.86
N THR A 23 -5.36 -19.28 -16.89
CA THR A 23 -4.43 -18.14 -16.73
C THR A 23 -5.12 -16.79 -16.89
N TYR A 24 -6.17 -16.69 -17.70
CA TYR A 24 -6.88 -15.43 -17.94
C TYR A 24 -7.44 -14.77 -16.66
N PRO A 25 -8.00 -15.51 -15.67
CA PRO A 25 -8.43 -14.91 -14.40
C PRO A 25 -7.28 -14.32 -13.58
N LYS A 26 -6.04 -14.78 -13.77
CA LYS A 26 -4.87 -14.22 -13.06
C LYS A 26 -4.53 -12.81 -13.53
N LEU A 27 -4.93 -12.45 -14.75
CA LEU A 27 -4.73 -11.10 -15.27
C LEU A 27 -5.47 -10.06 -14.43
N ASP A 28 -6.62 -10.40 -13.84
CA ASP A 28 -7.34 -9.51 -12.92
C ASP A 28 -6.51 -9.13 -11.69
N LEU A 29 -5.66 -10.04 -11.19
CA LEU A 29 -4.76 -9.77 -10.07
C LEU A 29 -3.63 -8.82 -10.50
N ILE A 30 -3.07 -9.05 -11.69
CA ILE A 30 -1.98 -8.24 -12.24
C ILE A 30 -2.44 -6.81 -12.48
N SER A 31 -3.48 -6.62 -13.31
CA SER A 31 -4.00 -5.29 -13.63
C SER A 31 -4.66 -4.63 -12.42
N GLY A 32 -5.39 -5.38 -11.60
CA GLY A 32 -6.00 -4.86 -10.38
C GLY A 32 -4.98 -4.34 -9.38
N PHE A 33 -3.95 -5.14 -9.06
CA PHE A 33 -2.89 -4.69 -8.15
C PHE A 33 -2.19 -3.45 -8.71
N SER A 34 -1.79 -3.48 -9.99
CA SER A 34 -1.06 -2.39 -10.62
C SER A 34 -1.87 -1.09 -10.64
N ALA A 35 -3.15 -1.13 -11.05
CA ALA A 35 -4.02 0.04 -11.10
C ALA A 35 -4.17 0.68 -9.72
N LYS A 36 -4.40 -0.14 -8.69
CA LYS A 36 -4.51 0.33 -7.31
C LYS A 36 -3.21 0.96 -6.83
N SER A 37 -2.08 0.31 -7.11
CA SER A 37 -0.75 0.77 -6.71
C SER A 37 -0.42 2.12 -7.33
N ILE A 38 -0.64 2.26 -8.65
CA ILE A 38 -0.45 3.51 -9.40
C ILE A 38 -1.35 4.62 -8.86
N ALA A 39 -2.66 4.38 -8.74
CA ALA A 39 -3.57 5.38 -8.18
C ALA A 39 -3.17 5.77 -6.75
N SER A 40 -2.69 4.81 -5.95
CA SER A 40 -2.27 5.10 -4.58
C SER A 40 -1.00 5.95 -4.53
N GLY A 41 0.05 5.53 -5.22
CA GLY A 41 1.32 6.25 -5.22
C GLY A 41 1.22 7.63 -5.86
N HIS A 42 0.41 7.76 -6.91
CA HIS A 42 0.26 9.02 -7.62
C HIS A 42 -0.63 10.01 -6.85
N PHE A 43 -1.88 9.66 -6.57
CA PHE A 43 -2.83 10.62 -5.99
C PHE A 43 -2.69 10.85 -4.48
N LEU A 44 -2.15 9.88 -3.72
CA LEU A 44 -1.92 10.08 -2.28
C LEU A 44 -0.53 10.62 -2.01
N ASP A 45 0.47 10.21 -2.79
CA ASP A 45 1.88 10.46 -2.48
C ASP A 45 2.61 11.33 -3.52
N ASN A 46 1.91 11.78 -4.57
CA ASN A 46 2.45 12.63 -5.63
C ASN A 46 3.71 12.04 -6.31
N ARG A 47 3.82 10.71 -6.34
CA ARG A 47 4.94 10.03 -7.01
C ARG A 47 4.68 9.92 -8.51
N SER A 48 5.76 9.97 -9.29
CA SER A 48 5.66 9.73 -10.74
C SER A 48 5.28 8.28 -11.01
N LYS A 49 4.67 8.05 -12.18
CA LYS A 49 4.28 6.71 -12.62
C LYS A 49 5.50 5.76 -12.65
N GLU A 50 6.61 6.25 -13.20
CA GLU A 50 7.85 5.48 -13.40
C GLU A 50 8.46 5.06 -12.06
N LEU A 51 8.40 5.93 -11.04
CA LEU A 51 8.89 5.59 -9.70
C LEU A 51 8.06 4.48 -9.08
N ILE A 52 6.74 4.52 -9.22
CA ILE A 52 5.83 3.49 -8.69
C ILE A 52 6.05 2.17 -9.44
N GLU A 53 6.14 2.22 -10.78
CA GLU A 53 6.42 1.05 -11.61
C GLU A 53 7.74 0.37 -11.21
N LYS A 54 8.79 1.16 -10.98
CA LYS A 54 10.13 0.66 -10.65
C LYS A 54 10.30 0.16 -9.22
N THR A 55 9.49 0.64 -8.27
CA THR A 55 9.73 0.43 -6.83
C THR A 55 8.62 -0.32 -6.09
N ASP A 56 7.37 -0.22 -6.55
CA ASP A 56 6.19 -0.89 -5.96
C ASP A 56 5.65 -2.02 -6.85
N ASN A 57 5.69 -1.85 -8.18
CA ASN A 57 5.14 -2.82 -9.14
C ASN A 57 6.19 -3.71 -9.80
N ASP A 58 7.46 -3.60 -9.41
CA ASP A 58 8.55 -4.48 -9.87
C ASP A 58 8.53 -5.84 -9.16
N ILE A 59 7.34 -6.44 -9.13
CA ILE A 59 7.04 -7.77 -8.64
C ILE A 59 6.83 -8.64 -9.88
N ASN A 60 7.41 -9.84 -9.89
CA ASN A 60 7.26 -10.77 -11.01
C ASN A 60 5.78 -10.92 -11.41
N LEU A 61 5.51 -10.78 -12.72
CA LEU A 61 4.19 -10.77 -13.37
C LEU A 61 3.40 -9.47 -13.24
N ILE A 62 3.62 -8.66 -12.20
CA ILE A 62 2.93 -7.37 -12.04
C ILE A 62 3.46 -6.35 -13.06
N ASP A 63 4.75 -6.43 -13.37
CA ASP A 63 5.44 -5.62 -14.38
C ASP A 63 4.98 -5.86 -15.82
N LEU A 64 4.15 -6.88 -16.07
CA LEU A 64 3.48 -7.09 -17.36
C LEU A 64 2.34 -6.09 -17.60
N ALA A 65 1.85 -5.42 -16.55
CA ALA A 65 0.80 -4.44 -16.66
C ALA A 65 1.29 -3.14 -17.30
N THR A 66 0.53 -2.64 -18.28
CA THR A 66 0.70 -1.30 -18.81
C THR A 66 -0.25 -0.35 -18.09
N ASN A 67 0.27 0.77 -17.58
CA ASN A 67 -0.47 1.68 -16.71
C ASN A 67 -0.67 3.07 -17.33
N THR A 68 -1.85 3.63 -17.10
CA THR A 68 -2.21 5.01 -17.46
C THR A 68 -2.84 5.72 -16.26
N ILE A 69 -2.68 7.05 -16.23
CA ILE A 69 -3.18 7.93 -15.18
C ILE A 69 -4.06 8.99 -15.86
N ASP A 70 -5.22 9.25 -15.26
CA ASP A 70 -6.08 10.38 -15.60
C ASP A 70 -6.15 11.33 -14.39
N ASP A 71 -5.44 12.44 -14.49
CA ASP A 71 -5.36 13.46 -13.44
C ASP A 71 -6.71 14.16 -13.20
N ALA A 72 -7.44 14.46 -14.28
CA ALA A 72 -8.70 15.19 -14.21
C ALA A 72 -9.80 14.34 -13.56
N GLY A 73 -9.89 13.08 -13.97
CA GLY A 73 -10.80 12.08 -13.41
C GLY A 73 -10.32 11.48 -12.09
N LYS A 74 -9.07 11.75 -11.67
CA LYS A 74 -8.43 11.19 -10.47
C LYS A 74 -8.47 9.66 -10.42
N PHE A 75 -8.08 8.99 -11.50
CA PHE A 75 -8.03 7.53 -11.54
C PHE A 75 -6.80 7.00 -12.30
N ALA A 76 -6.50 5.73 -12.10
CA ALA A 76 -5.52 5.00 -12.88
C ALA A 76 -6.16 3.73 -13.46
N THR A 77 -5.70 3.35 -14.64
CA THR A 77 -6.08 2.11 -15.31
C THR A 77 -4.85 1.28 -15.65
N SER A 78 -5.01 -0.04 -15.60
CA SER A 78 -3.97 -0.99 -15.95
C SER A 78 -4.56 -2.14 -16.73
N ASN A 79 -3.83 -2.66 -17.72
CA ASN A 79 -4.20 -3.85 -18.48
C ASN A 79 -2.95 -4.69 -18.80
N VAL A 80 -3.14 -5.94 -19.18
CA VAL A 80 -2.05 -6.85 -19.58
C VAL A 80 -2.21 -7.19 -21.05
N TYR A 81 -1.35 -6.66 -21.92
CA TYR A 81 -1.41 -6.88 -23.38
C TYR A 81 -2.77 -6.52 -24.01
N GLY A 82 -3.46 -5.51 -23.48
CA GLY A 82 -4.83 -5.15 -23.91
C GLY A 82 -5.94 -6.06 -23.36
N LEU A 83 -5.59 -7.03 -22.51
CA LEU A 83 -6.52 -7.94 -21.85
C LEU A 83 -6.78 -7.48 -20.42
N LYS A 84 -8.02 -7.69 -19.95
CA LYS A 84 -8.45 -7.52 -18.55
C LYS A 84 -8.00 -6.18 -17.95
N GLU A 85 -8.53 -5.09 -18.50
CA GLU A 85 -8.36 -3.77 -17.89
C GLU A 85 -9.01 -3.70 -16.51
N ARG A 86 -8.34 -3.06 -15.56
CA ARG A 86 -8.86 -2.72 -14.23
C ARG A 86 -8.61 -1.26 -13.94
N LYS A 87 -9.52 -0.67 -13.16
CA LYS A 87 -9.52 0.75 -12.81
C LYS A 87 -9.50 0.92 -11.29
N ALA A 88 -8.67 1.85 -10.82
CA ALA A 88 -8.70 2.33 -9.45
C ALA A 88 -8.93 3.84 -9.42
N ILE A 89 -9.91 4.27 -8.65
CA ILE A 89 -10.25 5.69 -8.50
C ILE A 89 -9.71 6.21 -7.17
N TYR A 90 -9.28 7.47 -7.15
CA TYR A 90 -8.94 8.19 -5.94
C TYR A 90 -10.13 9.01 -5.46
N ARG A 91 -10.48 8.82 -4.19
CA ARG A 91 -11.46 9.65 -3.48
C ARG A 91 -10.73 10.43 -2.41
N GLU A 92 -10.85 11.76 -2.47
CA GLU A 92 -10.20 12.65 -1.53
C GLU A 92 -10.58 12.28 -0.09
N GLY A 93 -9.58 12.19 0.79
CA GLY A 93 -9.77 11.79 2.19
C GLY A 93 -10.01 10.30 2.44
N LEU A 94 -10.33 9.49 1.42
CA LEU A 94 -10.51 8.04 1.55
C LEU A 94 -9.37 7.23 0.91
N GLY A 95 -8.67 7.82 -0.06
CA GLY A 95 -7.58 7.17 -0.78
C GLY A 95 -8.05 6.52 -2.09
N ALA A 96 -7.26 5.58 -2.60
CA ALA A 96 -7.54 4.89 -3.86
C ALA A 96 -8.19 3.52 -3.62
N THR A 97 -9.24 3.23 -4.39
CA THR A 97 -9.95 1.94 -4.37
C THR A 97 -10.07 1.37 -5.78
N LEU A 98 -9.95 0.04 -5.89
CA LEU A 98 -10.37 -0.66 -7.11
C LEU A 98 -11.89 -0.60 -7.24
N ILE A 99 -12.34 -0.48 -8.48
CA ILE A 99 -13.77 -0.49 -8.81
C ILE A 99 -14.07 -1.57 -9.85
N ASN A 100 -15.36 -1.85 -9.97
CA ASN A 100 -15.99 -2.78 -10.89
C ASN A 100 -17.03 -2.02 -11.74
N ASP A 101 -17.63 -2.72 -12.70
CA ASP A 101 -18.50 -2.11 -13.71
C ASP A 101 -19.80 -1.55 -13.13
N ASP A 102 -20.28 -2.08 -12.01
CA ASP A 102 -21.46 -1.62 -11.27
C ASP A 102 -21.16 -0.46 -10.28
N PHE A 103 -19.91 -0.01 -10.21
CA PHE A 103 -19.54 1.09 -9.33
C PHE A 103 -20.06 2.43 -9.84
N ASP A 104 -20.97 3.03 -9.09
CA ASP A 104 -21.47 4.37 -9.38
C ASP A 104 -20.52 5.45 -8.82
N VAL A 105 -19.72 6.04 -9.71
CA VAL A 105 -18.80 7.13 -9.40
C VAL A 105 -19.49 8.43 -9.00
N SER A 106 -20.75 8.63 -9.37
CA SER A 106 -21.51 9.84 -9.07
C SER A 106 -22.05 9.87 -7.64
N LYS A 107 -22.12 8.70 -6.97
CA LYS A 107 -22.59 8.62 -5.60
C LYS A 107 -21.68 9.41 -4.65
N PRO A 108 -22.26 10.28 -3.80
CA PRO A 108 -21.49 10.98 -2.79
C PRO A 108 -20.88 10.00 -1.80
N TYR A 109 -19.78 10.41 -1.17
CA TYR A 109 -19.11 9.62 -0.13
C TYR A 109 -18.85 10.48 1.10
N LEU A 110 -18.76 9.81 2.25
CA LEU A 110 -18.48 10.48 3.51
C LEU A 110 -17.01 10.88 3.58
N LEU A 111 -16.76 12.17 3.80
CA LEU A 111 -15.41 12.68 4.04
C LEU A 111 -15.10 12.65 5.55
N PRO A 112 -14.01 12.00 5.98
CA PRO A 112 -13.64 12.00 7.40
C PRO A 112 -13.28 13.41 7.86
N ARG A 113 -13.90 13.87 8.96
CA ARG A 113 -13.53 15.13 9.63
C ARG A 113 -12.22 14.94 10.39
N ARG A 114 -11.10 15.31 9.76
CA ARG A 114 -9.77 15.25 10.38
C ARG A 114 -9.50 16.55 11.12
N LEU A 115 -9.09 16.46 12.38
CA LEU A 115 -8.60 17.62 13.13
C LEU A 115 -7.30 18.12 12.47
N LYS A 116 -7.14 19.44 12.38
CA LYS A 116 -5.89 20.05 11.93
C LYS A 116 -4.77 19.68 12.91
N SER A 117 -3.59 19.42 12.37
CA SER A 117 -2.43 19.14 13.22
C SER A 117 -2.11 20.34 14.11
N LYS A 118 -1.62 20.07 15.32
CA LYS A 118 -1.20 21.10 16.27
C LYS A 118 0.08 21.76 15.77
N THR A 119 0.16 23.08 15.93
CA THR A 119 1.37 23.88 15.69
C THR A 119 2.35 23.73 16.86
N LEU A 120 2.79 22.49 17.12
CA LEU A 120 3.80 22.15 18.13
C LEU A 120 4.93 21.36 17.45
N PRO A 121 6.16 21.39 18.00
CA PRO A 121 7.21 20.48 17.55
C PRO A 121 6.83 19.01 17.76
N PHE A 122 7.36 18.13 16.91
CA PHE A 122 7.34 16.69 17.15
C PHE A 122 7.84 16.37 18.59
N PRO A 123 7.21 15.44 19.34
CA PRO A 123 6.15 14.51 18.90
C PRO A 123 4.71 15.02 19.09
N TYR A 124 4.53 16.27 19.55
CA TYR A 124 3.21 16.77 19.93
C TYR A 124 2.51 17.56 18.81
N GLY A 125 3.21 17.79 17.69
CA GLY A 125 2.68 18.37 16.46
C GLY A 125 3.62 18.11 15.28
N ASN A 126 3.43 18.86 14.20
CA ASN A 126 4.12 18.64 12.92
C ASN A 126 5.23 19.67 12.62
N ILE A 127 5.57 20.54 13.56
CA ILE A 127 6.71 21.45 13.38
C ILE A 127 8.00 20.63 13.53
N GLU A 128 9.02 21.00 12.75
CA GLU A 128 10.35 20.39 12.82
C GLU A 128 10.81 20.22 14.28
N PRO A 129 11.30 19.02 14.64
CA PRO A 129 11.86 18.82 15.96
C PRO A 129 13.05 19.75 16.15
N LYS A 130 13.27 20.22 17.38
CA LYS A 130 14.54 20.90 17.70
C LYS A 130 15.67 19.87 17.64
N ASP A 131 16.67 20.13 16.81
CA ASP A 131 17.90 19.35 16.75
C ASP A 131 18.48 19.15 18.15
N THR A 132 18.80 17.90 18.48
CA THR A 132 19.34 17.53 19.78
C THR A 132 20.43 16.49 19.58
N VAL A 133 21.65 16.81 20.02
CA VAL A 133 22.75 15.85 20.08
C VAL A 133 22.82 15.27 21.49
N PHE A 134 22.80 13.95 21.59
CA PHE A 134 22.91 13.23 22.86
C PHE A 134 24.34 12.73 23.03
N THR A 135 25.00 13.13 24.12
CA THR A 135 26.40 12.72 24.41
C THR A 135 26.56 11.22 24.63
N ASN A 136 25.48 10.53 25.00
CA ASN A 136 25.48 9.09 25.24
C ASN A 136 25.26 8.25 23.95
N ILE A 137 25.22 8.87 22.77
CA ILE A 137 25.01 8.19 21.49
C ILE A 137 26.29 8.23 20.66
N ASP A 138 26.74 7.06 20.21
CA ASP A 138 27.80 6.94 19.21
C ASP A 138 27.19 7.13 17.80
N TYR A 139 27.20 8.38 17.33
CA TYR A 139 26.63 8.75 16.02
C TYR A 139 27.39 8.12 14.85
N SER A 140 28.66 7.76 15.02
CA SER A 140 29.43 7.04 13.98
C SER A 140 28.90 5.63 13.79
N LYS A 141 28.65 4.90 14.88
CA LYS A 141 28.02 3.57 14.83
C LYS A 141 26.58 3.64 14.33
N LEU A 142 25.80 4.62 14.78
CA LEU A 142 24.43 4.83 14.32
C LEU A 142 24.39 5.06 12.80
N LYS A 143 25.24 5.97 12.29
CA LYS A 143 25.33 6.24 10.85
C LYS A 143 25.73 5.01 10.07
N LYS A 144 26.73 4.23 10.53
CA LYS A 144 27.13 2.97 9.88
C LYS A 144 25.99 1.96 9.82
N ALA A 145 25.21 1.82 10.90
CA ALA A 145 24.07 0.91 10.94
C ALA A 145 22.97 1.34 9.96
N ILE A 146 22.64 2.63 9.93
CA ILE A 146 21.67 3.20 8.99
C ILE A 146 22.15 3.01 7.55
N ASP A 147 23.40 3.38 7.24
CA ASP A 147 23.96 3.23 5.90
C ASP A 147 23.96 1.76 5.45
N ASN A 148 24.25 0.83 6.36
CA ASN A 148 24.19 -0.60 6.06
C ASN A 148 22.76 -1.11 5.84
N ALA A 149 21.70 -0.41 6.26
CA ALA A 149 20.35 -0.86 5.98
C ALA A 149 19.87 -0.50 4.57
N PHE A 150 20.56 0.40 3.87
CA PHE A 150 20.28 0.71 2.47
C PHE A 150 21.11 -0.17 1.54
N ASP A 151 20.57 -0.41 0.34
CA ASP A 151 21.34 -1.01 -0.73
C ASP A 151 22.41 -0.03 -1.23
N LYS A 152 23.54 -0.56 -1.68
CA LYS A 152 24.52 0.23 -2.44
C LYS A 152 23.93 0.55 -3.81
N SER A 153 24.35 1.64 -4.44
CA SER A 153 23.78 2.16 -5.70
C SER A 153 23.49 1.05 -6.72
N GLY A 154 22.21 0.87 -7.06
CA GLY A 154 21.72 -0.11 -8.03
C GLY A 154 21.36 -1.49 -7.46
N GLY A 155 21.67 -1.77 -6.19
CA GLY A 155 21.23 -2.97 -5.50
C GLY A 155 19.73 -2.96 -5.19
N LYS A 156 19.12 -4.15 -5.13
CA LYS A 156 17.70 -4.36 -4.78
C LYS A 156 17.52 -5.45 -3.72
N LEU A 157 18.53 -5.68 -2.88
CA LEU A 157 18.49 -6.76 -1.89
C LEU A 157 17.67 -6.38 -0.65
N LYS A 158 17.92 -5.18 -0.10
CA LYS A 158 17.28 -4.69 1.14
C LYS A 158 16.03 -3.87 0.85
N ARG A 159 16.06 -3.05 -0.21
CA ARG A 159 14.96 -2.20 -0.69
C ARG A 159 14.40 -1.26 0.38
N THR A 160 15.25 -0.83 1.31
CA THR A 160 14.89 0.11 2.38
C THR A 160 14.59 1.48 1.78
N ARG A 161 13.37 1.97 1.99
CA ARG A 161 12.93 3.28 1.48
C ARG A 161 13.15 4.42 2.46
N ALA A 162 13.04 4.14 3.75
CA ALA A 162 13.17 5.12 4.81
C ALA A 162 13.62 4.46 6.11
N ILE A 163 14.43 5.17 6.88
CA ILE A 163 14.72 4.87 8.28
C ILE A 163 14.55 6.15 9.06
N VAL A 164 13.87 6.06 10.19
CA VAL A 164 13.68 7.15 11.15
C VAL A 164 13.98 6.59 12.54
N VAL A 165 14.88 7.23 13.27
CA VAL A 165 15.29 6.79 14.62
C VAL A 165 14.94 7.85 15.64
N LEU A 166 14.13 7.45 16.62
CA LEU A 166 13.72 8.30 17.73
C LEU A 166 14.39 7.85 19.04
N TYR A 167 14.89 8.81 19.81
CA TYR A 167 15.39 8.57 21.16
C TYR A 167 14.90 9.67 22.11
N LYS A 168 14.27 9.29 23.22
CA LYS A 168 13.66 10.22 24.20
C LYS A 168 12.78 11.28 23.51
N ASN A 169 11.92 10.84 22.59
CA ASN A 169 11.01 11.68 21.80
C ASN A 169 11.71 12.69 20.86
N ARG A 170 13.00 12.49 20.57
CA ARG A 170 13.75 13.31 19.61
C ARG A 170 14.14 12.49 18.40
N LEU A 171 14.01 13.10 17.23
CA LEU A 171 14.58 12.57 16.00
C LEU A 171 16.10 12.71 16.10
N ILE A 172 16.81 11.59 16.06
CA ILE A 172 18.29 11.56 16.18
C ILE A 172 18.98 11.13 14.89
N ALA A 173 18.24 10.52 13.96
CA ALA A 173 18.69 10.24 12.61
C ALA A 173 17.50 9.90 11.71
N GLU A 174 17.60 10.27 10.44
CA GLU A 174 16.74 9.78 9.38
C GLU A 174 17.54 9.65 8.08
N LYS A 175 17.07 8.76 7.20
CA LYS A 175 17.61 8.60 5.86
C LYS A 175 16.50 8.09 4.95
N TYR A 176 16.46 8.59 3.74
CA TYR A 176 15.48 8.23 2.72
C TYR A 176 16.21 7.74 1.46
N ASP A 177 15.61 6.79 0.75
CA ASP A 177 16.12 6.33 -0.54
C ASP A 177 15.80 7.34 -1.65
N THR A 178 16.42 7.15 -2.81
CA THR A 178 16.22 7.99 -3.99
C THR A 178 14.73 8.07 -4.36
N GLY A 179 14.20 9.29 -4.47
CA GLY A 179 12.79 9.53 -4.79
C GLY A 179 11.83 9.48 -3.59
N PHE A 180 12.34 9.25 -2.38
CA PHE A 180 11.57 9.31 -1.13
C PHE A 180 12.04 10.45 -0.24
N THR A 181 11.12 11.00 0.56
CA THR A 181 11.38 12.08 1.51
C THR A 181 10.62 11.83 2.81
N LYS A 182 10.79 12.70 3.80
CA LYS A 182 10.00 12.72 5.05
C LYS A 182 8.48 12.83 4.82
N ASP A 183 8.06 13.37 3.68
CA ASP A 183 6.66 13.58 3.33
C ASP A 183 6.07 12.40 2.53
N SER A 184 6.91 11.43 2.14
CA SER A 184 6.48 10.26 1.37
C SER A 184 5.60 9.32 2.21
N LYS A 185 4.48 8.89 1.62
CA LYS A 185 3.52 7.95 2.16
C LYS A 185 3.82 6.55 1.65
N ILE A 186 4.38 5.73 2.53
CA ILE A 186 4.73 4.34 2.25
C ILE A 186 3.62 3.41 2.71
N LEU A 187 3.39 2.32 1.97
CA LEU A 187 2.39 1.32 2.31
C LEU A 187 2.70 0.67 3.67
N GLY A 188 1.79 0.81 4.63
CA GLY A 188 2.01 0.40 6.02
C GLY A 188 1.90 -1.11 6.29
N TRP A 189 1.23 -1.87 5.42
CA TRP A 189 0.98 -3.30 5.62
C TRP A 189 0.49 -3.63 7.05
N SER A 190 1.08 -4.63 7.69
CA SER A 190 0.74 -5.00 9.08
C SER A 190 1.18 -3.97 10.12
N MET A 191 2.07 -3.01 9.81
CA MET A 191 2.39 -1.92 10.75
C MET A 191 1.13 -1.11 11.12
N THR A 192 0.17 -1.01 10.19
CA THR A 192 -1.12 -0.36 10.41
C THR A 192 -1.94 -1.01 11.54
N LYS A 193 -1.72 -2.31 11.85
CA LYS A 193 -2.36 -2.98 12.98
C LYS A 193 -1.93 -2.37 14.31
N SER A 194 -0.66 -1.99 14.46
CA SER A 194 -0.15 -1.34 15.67
C SER A 194 -0.81 0.02 15.92
N ILE A 195 -1.03 0.80 14.85
CA ILE A 195 -1.76 2.07 14.93
C ILE A 195 -3.21 1.82 15.33
N THR A 196 -3.86 0.85 14.68
CA THR A 196 -5.26 0.48 14.99
C THR A 196 -5.39 0.04 16.45
N SER A 197 -4.54 -0.88 16.91
CA SER A 197 -4.50 -1.34 18.31
C SER A 197 -4.28 -0.19 19.29
N SER A 198 -3.39 0.76 18.97
CA SER A 198 -3.18 1.95 19.81
C SER A 198 -4.45 2.81 19.93
N VAL A 199 -5.24 2.95 18.86
CA VAL A 199 -6.53 3.64 18.90
C VAL A 199 -7.50 2.93 19.86
N PHE A 200 -7.60 1.61 19.79
CA PHE A 200 -8.41 0.82 20.74
C PHE A 200 -7.93 1.01 22.18
N GLY A 201 -6.62 1.01 22.43
CA GLY A 201 -6.06 1.29 23.75
C GLY A 201 -6.45 2.67 24.29
N VAL A 202 -6.45 3.70 23.43
CA VAL A 202 -6.93 5.05 23.80
C VAL A 202 -8.42 5.03 24.14
N LEU A 203 -9.25 4.33 23.36
CA LEU A 203 -10.69 4.21 23.63
C LEU A 203 -10.97 3.47 24.94
N ALA A 204 -10.23 2.40 25.23
CA ALA A 204 -10.33 1.65 26.48
C ALA A 204 -9.94 2.53 27.68
N LYS A 205 -8.83 3.28 27.57
CA LYS A 205 -8.42 4.27 28.59
C LYS A 205 -9.47 5.36 28.81
N GLN A 206 -10.21 5.74 27.77
CA GLN A 206 -11.31 6.70 27.85
C GLN A 206 -12.61 6.08 28.38
N GLY A 207 -12.65 4.78 28.71
CA GLY A 207 -13.85 4.07 29.15
C GLY A 207 -14.91 3.90 28.06
N LYS A 208 -14.55 4.11 26.79
CA LYS A 208 -15.50 4.02 25.65
C LYS A 208 -15.71 2.59 25.18
N ILE A 209 -14.77 1.70 25.47
CA ILE A 209 -14.86 0.27 25.20
C ILE A 209 -14.27 -0.49 26.40
N ASP A 210 -14.71 -1.73 26.57
CA ASP A 210 -14.15 -2.68 27.53
C ASP A 210 -13.67 -3.90 26.75
N ILE A 211 -12.36 -4.10 26.69
CA ILE A 211 -11.73 -5.16 25.89
C ILE A 211 -11.88 -6.56 26.51
N PHE A 212 -12.42 -6.66 27.73
CA PHE A 212 -12.70 -7.93 28.39
C PHE A 212 -14.16 -8.35 28.22
N LYS A 213 -15.00 -7.51 27.61
CA LYS A 213 -16.37 -7.85 27.27
C LYS A 213 -16.44 -8.45 25.86
N PRO A 214 -17.40 -9.34 25.60
CA PRO A 214 -17.59 -9.84 24.26
C PRO A 214 -17.80 -8.74 23.22
N ALA A 215 -17.25 -8.93 22.03
CA ALA A 215 -17.32 -7.97 20.94
C ALA A 215 -18.79 -7.69 20.55
N PRO A 216 -19.20 -6.42 20.40
CA PRO A 216 -20.59 -6.05 20.10
C PRO A 216 -20.91 -6.21 18.60
N VAL A 217 -20.61 -7.37 18.02
CA VAL A 217 -20.88 -7.69 16.61
C VAL A 217 -22.21 -8.44 16.53
N ALA A 218 -23.20 -7.82 15.88
CA ALA A 218 -24.58 -8.33 15.83
C ALA A 218 -24.65 -9.71 15.16
N GLU A 219 -23.85 -9.93 14.13
CA GLU A 219 -23.78 -11.16 13.36
C GLU A 219 -23.18 -12.32 14.15
N TRP A 220 -22.47 -12.06 15.26
CA TRP A 220 -21.82 -13.09 16.09
C TRP A 220 -22.74 -13.62 17.18
N GLN A 221 -23.88 -12.97 17.45
CA GLN A 221 -24.75 -13.32 18.58
C GLN A 221 -25.44 -14.70 18.44
N LYS A 222 -25.40 -15.29 17.24
CA LYS A 222 -26.08 -16.56 16.92
C LYS A 222 -25.17 -17.79 16.96
N ASP A 223 -23.89 -17.62 17.29
CA ASP A 223 -22.95 -18.74 17.39
C ASP A 223 -21.88 -18.49 18.46
N GLU A 224 -20.93 -19.42 18.59
CA GLU A 224 -19.88 -19.39 19.62
C GLU A 224 -19.02 -18.12 19.61
N ARG A 225 -18.97 -17.38 18.49
CA ARG A 225 -18.25 -16.10 18.40
C ARG A 225 -18.83 -15.02 19.32
N LYS A 226 -20.07 -15.18 19.81
CA LYS A 226 -20.66 -14.29 20.84
C LYS A 226 -19.84 -14.22 22.13
N ASN A 227 -18.93 -15.18 22.35
CA ASN A 227 -18.07 -15.25 23.52
C ASN A 227 -16.67 -14.65 23.28
N ILE A 228 -16.33 -14.23 22.04
CA ILE A 228 -15.03 -13.64 21.72
C ILE A 228 -14.99 -12.21 22.26
N THR A 229 -13.96 -11.92 23.07
CA THR A 229 -13.63 -10.59 23.61
C THR A 229 -12.65 -9.86 22.71
#